data_AF-A0A5C6QW08-F1
#
_entry.id   AF-A0A5C6QW08-F1
#
_cell.length_a   1.000
_cell.length_b   1.000
_cell.length_c   1.000
_cell.angle_alpha   90.00
_cell.angle_beta   90.00
_cell.angle_gamma   90.00
#
_symmetry.space_group_name_H-M   'P 1'
#
loop_
_entity.id
_entity.type
_entity.pdbx_description
1 polymer ?
#
loop_
_entity_poly.entity_id
_entity_poly.type
_entity_poly.pdbx_seq_one_letter_code
_entity_poly.pdbx_strand_id
1 'polypeptide(L)'
;MIDSITFGSNLDISLLIVDNSDSVKDSNLFNKVKSSSFISLINPGYNLGYFGAAQYGLEHIKNYGRLADFTIISNPDLIYSADFFKHLNKLRIESNIGVIAPKVINHPSCTNANPYFSQRPTRQKIRFLRRVHSNVYTLLFYTLLFEFKRKLVKKKQSLEQEYIYAPHGSCIIFCKKYFEHNCEFKFPGFLFGEEIFVGETCRNLNLKIIIDNNLVVNHYEHSSIGKLKSKSIANYARHSLKILEDDFFK
;
A
#
# COMPACT_ATOMS: atom_id res chain seq x y z
N MET A 1 0.80 -11.02 11.03
CA MET A 1 0.58 -9.57 11.24
C MET A 1 0.16 -9.22 12.66
N ILE A 2 -1.02 -9.65 13.16
CA ILE A 2 -1.56 -9.21 14.46
C ILE A 2 -0.53 -9.39 15.60
N ASP A 3 0.09 -10.57 15.68
CA ASP A 3 1.04 -10.90 16.75
C ASP A 3 2.35 -10.08 16.71
N SER A 4 2.67 -9.42 15.59
CA SER A 4 3.88 -8.58 15.48
C SER A 4 3.63 -7.11 15.79
N ILE A 5 2.40 -6.71 16.08
CA ILE A 5 2.08 -5.36 16.54
C ILE A 5 2.42 -5.28 18.03
N THR A 6 3.51 -4.60 18.35
CA THR A 6 4.00 -4.43 19.72
C THR A 6 3.53 -3.11 20.32
N PHE A 7 3.04 -3.17 21.56
CA PHE A 7 2.61 -1.99 22.31
C PHE A 7 3.78 -1.43 23.12
N GLY A 8 4.20 -0.21 22.79
CA GLY A 8 5.01 0.59 23.70
C GLY A 8 4.12 1.27 24.74
N SER A 9 4.64 1.57 25.93
CA SER A 9 3.89 2.20 27.03
C SER A 9 3.28 3.57 26.71
N ASN A 10 3.67 4.21 25.60
CA ASN A 10 3.21 5.54 25.17
C ASN A 10 2.61 5.53 23.75
N LEU A 11 2.09 4.39 23.28
CA LEU A 11 1.52 4.26 21.94
C LEU A 11 0.03 3.90 22.04
N ASP A 12 -0.82 4.75 21.46
CA ASP A 12 -2.23 4.45 21.25
C ASP A 12 -2.39 3.88 19.84
N ILE A 13 -2.63 2.56 19.75
CA ILE A 13 -2.74 1.83 18.49
C ILE A 13 -4.11 1.20 18.41
N SER A 14 -4.84 1.49 17.34
CA SER A 14 -6.04 0.77 16.94
C SER A 14 -5.76 0.00 15.64
N LEU A 15 -6.20 -1.27 15.60
CA LEU A 15 -6.12 -2.11 14.42
C LEU A 15 -7.52 -2.32 13.87
N LEU A 16 -7.77 -1.85 12.65
CA LEU A 16 -8.99 -2.15 11.91
C LEU A 16 -8.69 -3.17 10.82
N ILE A 17 -9.42 -4.28 10.84
CA ILE A 17 -9.40 -5.29 9.79
C ILE A 17 -10.66 -5.10 8.95
N VAL A 18 -10.48 -4.93 7.64
CA VAL A 18 -11.57 -4.91 6.68
C VAL A 18 -11.57 -6.25 5.94
N ASP A 19 -12.52 -7.11 6.26
CA ASP A 19 -12.74 -8.35 5.52
C ASP A 19 -13.41 -8.02 4.19
N ASN A 20 -12.59 -7.89 3.14
CA ASN A 20 -13.02 -7.46 1.80
C ASN A 20 -13.54 -8.60 0.93
N SER A 21 -14.25 -9.56 1.53
CA SER A 21 -14.79 -10.72 0.83
C SER A 21 -16.31 -10.62 0.68
N ASP A 22 -16.85 -11.29 -0.36
CA ASP A 22 -18.28 -11.23 -0.71
C ASP A 22 -19.22 -11.89 0.32
N SER A 23 -18.66 -12.55 1.33
CA SER A 23 -19.40 -13.06 2.48
C SER A 23 -18.47 -13.20 3.68
N VAL A 24 -19.00 -13.01 4.88
CA VAL A 24 -18.25 -13.29 6.11
C VAL A 24 -17.97 -14.79 6.16
N LYS A 25 -16.74 -15.20 5.86
CA LYS A 25 -16.37 -16.62 5.74
C LYS A 25 -15.85 -17.23 7.03
N ASP A 26 -15.38 -16.42 7.97
CA ASP A 26 -14.63 -16.94 9.13
C ASP A 26 -15.16 -16.40 10.46
N SER A 27 -16.15 -17.10 11.03
CA SER A 27 -16.69 -16.83 12.36
C SER A 27 -15.65 -16.95 13.47
N ASN A 28 -14.58 -17.75 13.27
CA ASN A 28 -13.55 -17.95 14.28
C ASN A 28 -12.60 -16.74 14.36
N LEU A 29 -12.28 -16.11 13.22
CA LEU A 29 -11.56 -14.84 13.20
C LEU A 29 -12.32 -13.76 13.98
N PHE A 30 -13.63 -13.64 13.76
CA PHE A 30 -14.49 -12.70 14.49
C PHE A 30 -14.45 -12.95 16.01
N ASN A 31 -14.48 -14.21 16.44
CA ASN A 31 -14.42 -14.55 17.87
C ASN A 31 -13.06 -14.19 18.50
N LYS A 32 -11.96 -14.41 17.79
CA LYS A 32 -10.60 -14.03 18.22
C LYS A 32 -10.39 -12.51 18.26
N VAL A 33 -11.01 -11.79 17.32
CA VAL A 33 -10.96 -10.31 17.29
C VAL A 33 -11.78 -9.72 18.44
N LYS A 34 -12.98 -10.26 18.71
CA LYS A 34 -13.87 -9.78 19.79
C LYS A 34 -13.23 -9.79 21.18
N SER A 35 -12.24 -10.65 21.43
CA SER A 35 -11.54 -10.69 22.72
C SER A 35 -10.49 -9.59 22.91
N SER A 36 -10.21 -8.78 21.88
CA SER A 36 -9.22 -7.70 21.94
C SER A 36 -9.87 -6.32 21.86
N SER A 37 -9.57 -5.44 22.80
CA SER A 37 -10.15 -4.08 22.84
C SER A 37 -9.59 -3.13 21.78
N PHE A 38 -8.42 -3.42 21.20
CA PHE A 38 -7.78 -2.56 20.20
C PHE A 38 -8.05 -3.01 18.75
N ILE A 39 -8.64 -4.19 18.54
CA ILE A 39 -8.90 -4.73 17.21
C ILE A 39 -10.38 -4.62 16.87
N SER A 40 -10.68 -4.03 15.72
CA SER A 40 -12.02 -4.01 15.14
C SER A 40 -12.03 -4.78 13.82
N LEU A 41 -13.13 -5.48 13.54
CA LEU A 41 -13.33 -6.20 12.30
C LEU A 41 -14.65 -5.76 11.67
N ILE A 42 -14.57 -5.29 10.43
CA ILE A 42 -15.72 -4.86 9.64
C ILE A 42 -15.72 -5.57 8.28
N ASN A 43 -16.89 -5.78 7.71
CA ASN A 43 -17.06 -6.36 6.39
C ASN A 43 -18.10 -5.53 5.61
N PRO A 44 -17.78 -5.02 4.41
CA PRO A 44 -18.72 -4.23 3.59
C PRO A 44 -19.81 -5.07 2.89
N GLY A 45 -19.70 -6.40 2.90
CA GLY A 45 -20.64 -7.37 2.32
C GLY A 45 -20.34 -7.76 0.86
N TYR A 46 -19.34 -7.13 0.25
CA TYR A 46 -18.91 -7.37 -1.13
C TYR A 46 -17.49 -6.83 -1.33
N ASN A 47 -16.77 -7.36 -2.31
CA ASN A 47 -15.41 -6.90 -2.60
C ASN A 47 -15.39 -5.48 -3.17
N LEU A 48 -14.80 -4.53 -2.44
CA LEU A 48 -14.64 -3.13 -2.81
C LEU A 48 -13.35 -2.82 -3.58
N GLY A 49 -12.52 -3.82 -3.85
CA GLY A 49 -11.15 -3.58 -4.29
C GLY A 49 -10.25 -3.10 -3.15
N TYR A 50 -8.98 -2.81 -3.43
CA TYR A 50 -7.99 -2.55 -2.36
C TYR A 50 -8.22 -1.21 -1.68
N PHE A 51 -8.18 -0.11 -2.43
CA PHE A 51 -8.40 1.23 -1.89
C PHE A 51 -9.86 1.50 -1.52
N GLY A 52 -10.82 0.83 -2.17
CA GLY A 52 -12.22 0.88 -1.74
C GLY A 52 -12.42 0.33 -0.33
N ALA A 53 -11.80 -0.82 0.00
CA ALA A 53 -11.81 -1.35 1.36
C ALA A 53 -11.08 -0.44 2.35
N ALA A 54 -9.96 0.16 1.95
CA ALA A 54 -9.25 1.13 2.78
C ALA A 54 -10.10 2.38 3.06
N GLN A 55 -10.81 2.90 2.06
CA GLN A 55 -11.74 4.03 2.23
C GLN A 55 -12.88 3.68 3.19
N TYR A 56 -13.48 2.49 3.05
CA TYR A 56 -14.50 2.00 3.96
C TYR A 56 -14.00 1.93 5.41
N GLY A 57 -12.76 1.46 5.60
CA GLY A 57 -12.12 1.47 6.91
C GLY A 57 -11.86 2.88 7.46
N LEU A 58 -11.39 3.81 6.61
CA LEU A 58 -11.16 5.20 6.99
C LEU A 58 -12.45 5.88 7.46
N GLU A 59 -13.56 5.67 6.76
CA GLU A 59 -14.88 6.20 7.13
C GLU A 59 -15.33 5.66 8.50
N HIS A 60 -15.11 4.37 8.76
CA HIS A 60 -15.39 3.78 10.06
C HIS A 60 -14.59 4.45 11.19
N ILE A 61 -13.30 4.72 10.98
CA ILE A 61 -12.42 5.36 11.98
C ILE A 61 -12.79 6.84 12.19
N LYS A 62 -13.08 7.58 11.11
CA LYS A 62 -13.45 9.01 11.19
C LYS A 62 -14.66 9.26 12.10
N ASN A 63 -15.61 8.31 12.17
CA ASN A 63 -16.77 8.40 13.05
C ASN A 63 -16.43 8.42 14.55
N TYR A 64 -15.23 8.00 14.95
CA TYR A 64 -14.76 8.04 16.34
C TYR A 64 -14.05 9.36 16.71
N GLY A 65 -13.99 10.34 15.81
CA GLY A 65 -13.73 11.73 16.14
C GLY A 65 -12.27 12.17 16.31
N ARG A 66 -11.28 11.29 16.09
CA ARG A 66 -9.85 11.66 16.15
C ARG A 66 -9.06 11.18 14.94
N LEU A 67 -8.35 12.11 14.28
CA LEU A 67 -7.33 11.78 13.29
C LEU A 67 -6.08 11.27 14.00
N ALA A 68 -5.65 10.06 13.64
CA ALA A 68 -4.39 9.51 14.11
C ALA A 68 -3.20 10.29 13.54
N ASP A 69 -2.09 10.33 14.28
CA ASP A 69 -0.84 10.92 13.79
C ASP A 69 -0.32 10.16 12.55
N PHE A 70 -0.57 8.85 12.53
CA PHE A 70 -0.26 7.93 11.45
C PHE A 70 -1.45 7.02 11.16
N THR A 71 -1.75 6.82 9.88
CA THR A 71 -2.66 5.79 9.39
C THR A 71 -1.88 4.85 8.48
N ILE A 72 -1.88 3.56 8.78
CA ILE A 72 -1.13 2.56 8.01
C ILE A 72 -2.12 1.71 7.22
N ILE A 73 -1.99 1.70 5.90
CA ILE A 73 -2.64 0.69 5.05
C ILE A 73 -1.61 -0.41 4.81
N SER A 74 -1.99 -1.66 5.07
CA SER A 74 -1.09 -2.79 4.91
C SER A 74 -1.82 -4.07 4.52
N ASN A 75 -1.11 -4.94 3.80
CA ASN A 75 -1.56 -6.30 3.55
C ASN A 75 -1.49 -7.15 4.83
N PRO A 76 -2.37 -8.16 4.96
CA PRO A 76 -2.45 -9.00 6.17
C PRO A 76 -1.27 -9.99 6.34
N ASP A 77 -0.48 -10.22 5.29
CA ASP A 77 0.67 -11.15 5.26
C ASP A 77 2.01 -10.49 5.63
N LEU A 78 1.94 -9.30 6.23
CA LEU A 78 3.10 -8.56 6.70
C LEU A 78 3.47 -8.87 8.16
N ILE A 79 4.77 -8.79 8.44
CA ILE A 79 5.33 -8.89 9.79
C ILE A 79 6.19 -7.66 10.07
N TYR A 80 5.75 -6.82 11.01
CA TYR A 80 6.50 -5.64 11.46
C TYR A 80 7.72 -6.05 12.29
N SER A 81 8.82 -5.30 12.18
CA SER A 81 9.96 -5.47 13.09
C SER A 81 9.61 -5.02 14.51
N ALA A 82 10.29 -5.58 15.51
CA ALA A 82 10.00 -5.30 16.92
C ALA A 82 10.09 -3.79 17.28
N ASP A 83 11.02 -3.07 16.66
CA ASP A 83 11.21 -1.63 16.88
C ASP A 83 10.38 -0.74 15.94
N PHE A 84 9.57 -1.29 15.03
CA PHE A 84 8.84 -0.53 14.01
C PHE A 84 8.00 0.60 14.62
N PHE A 85 7.09 0.27 15.54
CA PHE A 85 6.19 1.25 16.15
C PHE A 85 6.92 2.20 17.11
N LYS A 86 7.99 1.73 17.76
CA LYS A 86 8.85 2.56 18.60
C LYS A 86 9.61 3.60 17.79
N HIS A 87 10.07 3.25 16.59
CA HIS A 87 10.69 4.20 15.66
C HIS A 87 9.65 5.19 15.13
N LEU A 88 8.47 4.71 14.73
CA LEU A 88 7.37 5.55 14.27
C LEU A 88 6.95 6.59 15.32
N ASN A 89 6.86 6.20 16.60
CA ASN A 89 6.52 7.10 17.71
C ASN A 89 7.54 8.24 17.91
N LYS A 90 8.81 7.99 17.58
CA LYS A 90 9.90 8.95 17.75
C LYS A 90 10.15 9.80 16.51
N LEU A 91 9.48 9.45 15.41
CA LEU A 91 9.75 10.05 14.11
C LEU A 91 9.27 11.50 14.10
N ARG A 92 10.18 12.42 13.77
CA ARG A 92 9.87 13.83 13.56
C ARG A 92 9.72 14.08 12.07
N ILE A 93 8.60 14.67 11.70
CA ILE A 93 8.19 14.77 10.30
C ILE A 93 7.97 16.23 9.94
N GLU A 94 8.53 16.66 8.82
CA GLU A 94 8.29 17.99 8.29
C GLU A 94 6.83 18.17 7.87
N SER A 95 6.33 19.40 7.95
CA SER A 95 4.94 19.75 7.65
C SER A 95 4.52 19.54 6.19
N ASN A 96 5.46 19.22 5.29
CA ASN A 96 5.22 18.93 3.88
C ASN A 96 5.21 17.42 3.57
N ILE A 97 5.45 16.54 4.55
CA ILE A 97 5.44 15.09 4.31
C ILE A 97 4.01 14.57 4.48
N GLY A 98 3.46 14.01 3.41
CA GLY A 98 2.16 13.35 3.43
C GLY A 98 2.26 11.85 3.70
N VAL A 99 3.31 11.20 3.20
CA VAL A 99 3.41 9.73 3.19
C VAL A 99 4.84 9.27 3.49
N ILE A 100 4.94 8.15 4.20
CA ILE A 100 6.19 7.47 4.52
C ILE A 100 6.12 6.05 3.93
N ALA A 101 7.17 5.69 3.20
CA ALA A 101 7.38 4.38 2.64
C ALA A 101 8.34 3.59 3.55
N PRO A 102 7.87 2.52 4.22
CA PRO A 102 8.75 1.68 5.03
C PRO A 102 9.67 0.83 4.14
N LYS A 103 10.74 0.29 4.73
CA LYS A 103 11.55 -0.76 4.11
C LYS A 103 10.79 -2.09 4.13
N VAL A 104 10.21 -2.45 3.00
CA VAL A 104 9.46 -3.71 2.82
C VAL A 104 10.38 -4.77 2.24
N ILE A 105 10.77 -5.75 3.05
CA ILE A 105 11.66 -6.83 2.65
C ILE A 105 10.82 -8.01 2.19
N ASN A 106 10.86 -8.31 0.89
CA ASN A 106 10.18 -9.48 0.33
C ASN A 106 11.00 -10.74 0.60
N HIS A 107 10.34 -11.77 1.13
CA HIS A 107 10.90 -13.10 1.32
C HIS A 107 10.36 -14.07 0.26
N PRO A 108 11.20 -14.95 -0.32
CA PRO A 108 12.59 -15.23 0.06
C PRO A 108 13.65 -14.40 -0.69
N SER A 109 13.27 -13.47 -1.56
CA SER A 109 14.23 -12.75 -2.43
C SER A 109 15.14 -11.75 -1.68
N CYS A 110 14.81 -11.41 -0.43
CA CYS A 110 15.49 -10.41 0.40
C CYS A 110 15.61 -9.03 -0.27
N THR A 111 14.71 -8.71 -1.20
CA THR A 111 14.70 -7.44 -1.93
C THR A 111 13.80 -6.43 -1.24
N ASN A 112 14.22 -5.16 -1.18
CA ASN A 112 13.35 -4.08 -0.76
C ASN A 112 12.35 -3.71 -1.88
N ALA A 113 11.06 -3.78 -1.60
CA ALA A 113 9.99 -3.41 -2.53
C ALA A 113 9.88 -1.89 -2.73
N ASN A 114 10.33 -1.10 -1.74
CA ASN A 114 10.37 0.35 -1.84
C ASN A 114 11.72 0.88 -2.37
N PRO A 115 11.72 1.98 -3.14
CA PRO A 115 10.53 2.66 -3.69
C PRO A 115 9.89 1.86 -4.83
N TYR A 116 8.56 1.98 -4.96
CA TYR A 116 7.85 1.49 -6.14
C TYR A 116 8.21 2.31 -7.37
N PHE A 117 8.12 3.64 -7.27
CA PHE A 117 8.67 4.58 -8.24
C PHE A 117 9.47 5.67 -7.53
N SER A 118 10.76 5.79 -7.86
CA SER A 118 11.58 6.91 -7.41
C SER A 118 11.19 8.23 -8.09
N GLN A 119 10.79 8.17 -9.36
CA GLN A 119 10.42 9.34 -10.17
C GLN A 119 9.05 9.15 -10.82
N ARG A 120 8.37 10.26 -11.10
CA ARG A 120 7.08 10.27 -11.80
C ARG A 120 7.21 9.57 -13.17
N PRO A 121 6.37 8.57 -13.47
CA PRO A 121 6.39 7.92 -14.78
C PRO A 121 5.96 8.90 -15.87
N THR A 122 6.45 8.70 -17.10
CA THR A 122 5.97 9.48 -18.25
C THR A 122 4.62 8.95 -18.73
N ARG A 123 3.85 9.79 -19.43
CA ARG A 123 2.60 9.37 -20.10
C ARG A 123 2.82 8.17 -21.02
N GLN A 124 3.94 8.14 -21.72
CA GLN A 124 4.32 7.01 -22.59
C GLN A 124 4.55 5.72 -21.79
N LYS A 125 5.17 5.80 -20.61
CA LYS A 125 5.34 4.66 -19.71
C LYS A 125 3.99 4.12 -19.24
N ILE A 126 3.06 5.00 -18.85
CA ILE A 126 1.69 4.59 -18.46
C ILE A 126 0.97 3.91 -19.63
N ARG A 127 1.00 4.50 -20.83
CA ARG A 127 0.45 3.89 -22.05
C ARG A 127 1.05 2.53 -22.36
N PHE A 128 2.37 2.39 -22.21
CA PHE A 128 3.07 1.12 -22.40
C PHE A 128 2.58 0.07 -21.38
N LEU A 129 2.55 0.40 -20.10
CA LEU A 129 2.04 -0.50 -19.06
C LEU A 129 0.58 -0.90 -19.35
N ARG A 130 -0.27 0.05 -19.76
CA ARG A 130 -1.66 -0.24 -20.15
C ARG A 130 -1.74 -1.22 -21.32
N ARG A 131 -0.83 -1.14 -22.29
CA ARG A 131 -0.71 -2.12 -23.39
C ARG A 131 -0.19 -3.48 -22.90
N VAL A 132 0.75 -3.51 -21.96
CA VAL A 132 1.21 -4.77 -21.34
C VAL A 132 0.06 -5.51 -20.69
N HIS A 133 -0.81 -4.80 -19.97
CA HIS A 133 -2.02 -5.36 -19.35
C HIS A 133 -3.20 -5.54 -20.33
N SER A 134 -3.00 -5.31 -21.64
CA SER A 134 -4.07 -5.47 -22.63
C SER A 134 -4.43 -6.93 -22.91
N ASN A 135 -3.47 -7.83 -22.72
CA ASN A 135 -3.59 -9.25 -22.94
C ASN A 135 -2.75 -10.01 -21.91
N VAL A 136 -3.20 -11.20 -21.50
CA VAL A 136 -2.47 -12.08 -20.58
C VAL A 136 -1.11 -12.48 -21.17
N TYR A 137 -1.01 -12.71 -22.48
CA TYR A 137 0.27 -13.08 -23.10
C TYR A 137 1.31 -11.96 -23.03
N THR A 138 0.90 -10.70 -23.27
CA THR A 138 1.81 -9.55 -23.15
C THR A 138 2.22 -9.30 -21.70
N LEU A 139 1.32 -9.54 -20.74
CA LEU A 139 1.63 -9.52 -19.32
C LEU A 139 2.66 -10.58 -18.95
N LEU A 140 2.45 -11.84 -19.36
CA LEU A 140 3.37 -12.95 -19.11
C LEU A 140 4.77 -12.68 -19.70
N PHE A 141 4.82 -12.23 -20.96
CA PHE A 141 6.07 -11.88 -21.61
C PHE A 141 6.80 -10.74 -20.88
N TYR A 142 6.08 -9.70 -20.49
CA TYR A 142 6.64 -8.60 -19.71
C TYR A 142 7.16 -9.06 -18.34
N THR A 143 6.42 -9.92 -17.63
CA THR A 143 6.86 -10.47 -16.34
C THR A 143 8.15 -11.27 -16.51
N LEU A 144 8.26 -12.10 -17.55
CA LEU A 144 9.50 -12.83 -17.85
C LEU A 144 10.68 -11.88 -18.07
N LEU A 145 10.52 -10.87 -18.95
CA LEU A 145 11.56 -9.87 -19.21
C LEU A 145 11.96 -9.10 -17.94
N PHE A 146 11.00 -8.77 -17.09
CA PHE A 146 11.25 -8.08 -15.83
C PHE A 146 12.06 -8.94 -14.86
N GLU A 147 11.73 -10.22 -14.72
CA GLU A 147 12.50 -11.17 -13.91
C GLU A 147 13.93 -11.35 -14.42
N PHE A 148 14.12 -11.43 -15.74
CA PHE A 148 15.47 -11.44 -16.33
C PHE A 148 16.24 -10.16 -15.99
N LYS A 149 15.61 -8.99 -16.15
CA LYS A 149 16.25 -7.70 -15.82
C LYS A 149 16.60 -7.61 -14.34
N ARG A 150 15.73 -8.08 -13.45
CA ARG A 150 15.98 -8.10 -11.99
C ARG A 150 17.22 -8.89 -11.62
N LYS A 151 17.44 -10.05 -12.26
CA LYS A 151 18.65 -10.86 -12.02
C LYS A 151 19.95 -10.16 -12.43
N LEU A 152 19.87 -9.26 -13.41
CA LEU A 152 21.04 -8.55 -13.95
C LEU A 152 21.37 -7.25 -13.22
N VAL A 153 20.39 -6.61 -12.59
CA VAL A 153 20.55 -5.29 -11.97
C VAL A 153 20.63 -5.42 -10.45
N LYS A 154 21.83 -5.21 -9.89
CA LYS A 154 21.98 -4.96 -8.44
C LYS A 154 21.57 -3.52 -8.13
N LYS A 155 20.42 -3.32 -7.48
CA LYS A 155 19.98 -2.00 -7.02
C LYS A 155 20.83 -1.61 -5.80
N LYS A 156 21.64 -0.55 -5.91
CA LYS A 156 22.37 0.02 -4.77
C LYS A 156 21.34 0.74 -3.89
N GLN A 157 21.22 0.34 -2.62
CA GLN A 157 20.32 0.99 -1.69
C GLN A 157 21.04 2.20 -1.08
N SER A 158 20.55 3.40 -1.39
CA SER A 158 20.92 4.65 -0.71
C SER A 158 20.44 4.59 0.75
N LEU A 159 21.26 5.10 1.66
CA LEU A 159 21.00 5.07 3.11
C LEU A 159 20.28 6.33 3.63
N GLU A 160 20.11 7.35 2.80
CA GLU A 160 19.50 8.64 3.20
C GLU A 160 17.98 8.66 3.00
N GLN A 161 17.30 9.58 3.68
CA GLN A 161 15.88 9.89 3.47
C GLN A 161 15.68 10.38 2.04
N GLU A 162 15.37 9.46 1.14
CA GLU A 162 15.15 9.75 -0.26
C GLU A 162 13.68 10.15 -0.47
N TYR A 163 13.47 11.30 -1.12
CA TYR A 163 12.17 11.65 -1.65
C TYR A 163 11.85 10.76 -2.83
N ILE A 164 10.65 10.19 -2.83
CA ILE A 164 10.20 9.26 -3.87
C ILE A 164 8.88 9.74 -4.46
N TYR A 165 8.55 9.21 -5.63
CA TYR A 165 7.29 9.53 -6.27
C TYR A 165 6.14 8.66 -5.76
N ALA A 166 6.33 7.34 -5.59
CA ALA A 166 5.28 6.44 -5.13
C ALA A 166 5.82 5.35 -4.19
N PRO A 167 5.14 5.09 -3.05
CA PRO A 167 5.41 3.97 -2.17
C PRO A 167 4.86 2.67 -2.77
N HIS A 168 5.32 1.53 -2.27
CA HIS A 168 4.79 0.21 -2.61
C HIS A 168 3.47 -0.06 -1.88
N GLY A 169 2.47 -0.57 -2.60
CA GLY A 169 1.10 -0.73 -2.11
C GLY A 169 0.93 -1.66 -0.91
N SER A 170 1.86 -2.60 -0.70
CA SER A 170 1.75 -3.58 0.39
C SER A 170 1.78 -2.95 1.79
N CYS A 171 2.46 -1.81 1.97
CA CYS A 171 2.50 -1.08 3.24
C CYS A 171 2.78 0.40 2.98
N ILE A 172 1.81 1.25 3.29
CA ILE A 172 1.89 2.71 3.13
C ILE A 172 1.50 3.37 4.45
N ILE A 173 2.33 4.29 4.92
CA ILE A 173 2.07 5.07 6.14
C ILE A 173 1.68 6.48 5.74
N PHE A 174 0.44 6.86 6.00
CA PHE A 174 -0.09 8.20 5.77
C PHE A 174 0.08 9.02 7.05
N CYS A 175 0.72 10.19 6.91
CA CYS A 175 0.84 11.14 8.01
C CYS A 175 -0.48 11.87 8.19
N LYS A 176 -0.78 12.35 9.40
CA LYS A 176 -1.91 13.24 9.68
C LYS A 176 -2.07 14.36 8.66
N LYS A 177 -0.94 14.92 8.19
CA LYS A 177 -0.91 15.99 7.20
C LYS A 177 -1.60 15.65 5.88
N TYR A 178 -1.58 14.38 5.48
CA TYR A 178 -2.30 13.90 4.30
C TYR A 178 -3.81 14.14 4.47
N PHE A 179 -4.37 13.77 5.61
CA PHE A 179 -5.80 13.95 5.89
C PHE A 179 -6.20 15.39 6.21
N GLU A 180 -5.28 16.21 6.74
CA GLU A 180 -5.51 17.66 6.90
C GLU A 180 -5.74 18.38 5.56
N HIS A 181 -5.27 17.81 4.44
CA HIS A 181 -5.58 18.26 3.09
C HIS A 181 -6.87 17.64 2.53
N ASN A 182 -7.69 17.01 3.37
CA ASN A 182 -8.90 16.29 3.00
C ASN A 182 -8.65 15.14 2.00
N CYS A 183 -7.44 14.56 1.98
CA CYS A 183 -7.18 13.39 1.17
C CYS A 183 -7.98 12.18 1.66
N GLU A 184 -8.38 11.33 0.72
CA GLU A 184 -9.14 10.11 0.94
C GLU A 184 -8.57 8.98 0.09
N PHE A 185 -9.05 7.75 0.29
CA PHE A 185 -8.64 6.58 -0.49
C PHE A 185 -9.62 6.30 -1.63
N LYS A 186 -10.29 7.33 -2.14
CA LYS A 186 -11.27 7.24 -3.24
C LYS A 186 -10.60 7.10 -4.61
N PHE A 187 -9.86 6.01 -4.78
CA PHE A 187 -9.34 5.63 -6.08
C PHE A 187 -10.45 4.97 -6.91
N PRO A 188 -10.75 5.47 -8.12
CA PRO A 188 -11.82 4.91 -8.98
C PRO A 188 -11.49 3.54 -9.58
N GLY A 189 -10.23 3.10 -9.56
CA GLY A 189 -9.85 1.77 -10.01
C GLY A 189 -10.15 0.70 -8.96
N PHE A 190 -10.59 -0.48 -9.42
CA PHE A 190 -10.90 -1.60 -8.52
C PHE A 190 -9.63 -2.22 -7.90
N LEU A 191 -8.58 -2.40 -8.70
CA LEU A 191 -7.31 -2.96 -8.24
C LEU A 191 -6.16 -2.45 -9.10
N PHE A 192 -5.00 -2.28 -8.47
CA PHE A 192 -3.74 -1.81 -9.04
C PHE A 192 -3.76 -0.33 -9.43
N GLY A 193 -2.62 0.34 -9.26
CA GLY A 193 -2.45 1.75 -9.61
C GLY A 193 -2.68 2.70 -8.43
N GLU A 194 -3.06 2.16 -7.27
CA GLU A 194 -3.20 2.89 -6.01
C GLU A 194 -1.90 3.62 -5.65
N GLU A 195 -0.73 3.03 -5.92
CA GLU A 195 0.57 3.67 -5.66
C GLU A 195 0.76 4.94 -6.48
N ILE A 196 0.38 4.90 -7.77
CA ILE A 196 0.46 6.06 -8.66
C ILE A 196 -0.58 7.11 -8.24
N PHE A 197 -1.78 6.68 -7.84
CA PHE A 197 -2.81 7.56 -7.32
C PHE A 197 -2.33 8.32 -6.06
N VAL A 198 -1.69 7.63 -5.11
CA VAL A 198 -1.07 8.27 -3.94
C VAL A 198 0.02 9.26 -4.37
N GLY A 199 0.89 8.86 -5.30
CA GLY A 199 1.96 9.72 -5.81
C GLY A 199 1.44 11.01 -6.47
N GLU A 200 0.42 10.91 -7.32
CA GLU A 200 -0.23 12.07 -7.96
C GLU A 200 -1.00 12.92 -6.96
N THR A 201 -1.69 12.31 -5.99
CA THR A 201 -2.41 13.03 -4.93
C THR A 201 -1.44 13.87 -4.12
N CYS A 202 -0.33 13.28 -3.65
CA CYS A 202 0.71 14.02 -2.94
C CYS A 202 1.31 15.15 -3.80
N ARG A 203 1.65 14.85 -5.06
CA ARG A 203 2.22 15.84 -5.99
C ARG A 203 1.29 17.04 -6.19
N ASN A 204 0.00 16.81 -6.43
CA ASN A 204 -0.97 17.88 -6.69
C ASN A 204 -1.19 18.79 -5.47
N LEU A 205 -0.95 18.26 -4.26
CA LEU A 205 -1.08 18.98 -3.00
C LEU A 205 0.26 19.49 -2.46
N ASN A 206 1.34 19.42 -3.24
CA ASN A 206 2.71 19.74 -2.80
C ASN A 206 3.16 18.99 -1.53
N LEU A 207 2.58 17.81 -1.29
CA LEU A 207 3.04 16.88 -0.26
C LEU A 207 4.14 15.99 -0.83
N LYS A 208 5.10 15.65 0.03
CA LYS A 208 6.21 14.77 -0.31
C LYS A 208 6.01 13.37 0.26
N ILE A 209 6.64 12.41 -0.40
CA ILE A 209 6.72 11.02 0.04
C ILE A 209 8.19 10.71 0.33
N ILE A 210 8.48 10.17 1.51
CA ILE A 210 9.85 9.82 1.92
C ILE A 210 9.98 8.33 2.18
N ILE A 211 11.19 7.79 2.02
CA ILE A 211 11.56 6.48 2.56
C ILE A 211 12.10 6.65 3.98
N ASP A 212 11.66 5.79 4.90
CA ASP A 212 12.36 5.54 6.16
C ASP A 212 12.85 4.09 6.22
N ASN A 213 14.16 3.90 6.12
CA ASN A 213 14.78 2.58 6.10
C ASN A 213 14.80 1.88 7.47
N ASN A 214 14.51 2.59 8.57
CA ASN A 214 14.41 2.03 9.91
C ASN A 214 13.03 1.42 10.20
N LEU A 215 12.01 1.84 9.45
CA LEU A 215 10.68 1.25 9.48
C LEU A 215 10.69 -0.04 8.65
N VAL A 216 11.06 -1.16 9.28
CA VAL A 216 11.22 -2.45 8.58
C VAL A 216 9.96 -3.31 8.69
N VAL A 217 9.51 -3.82 7.55
CA VAL A 217 8.40 -4.77 7.42
C VAL A 217 8.84 -5.93 6.56
N ASN A 218 8.57 -7.15 7.00
CA ASN A 218 8.83 -8.37 6.25
C ASN A 218 7.54 -8.82 5.54
N HIS A 219 7.64 -9.08 4.25
CA HIS A 219 6.54 -9.54 3.40
C HIS A 219 6.82 -10.98 2.96
N TYR A 220 6.04 -11.91 3.50
CA TYR A 220 6.12 -13.32 3.16
C TYR A 220 5.14 -13.58 2.04
N GLU A 221 5.61 -13.53 0.79
CA GLU A 221 4.78 -13.70 -0.39
C GLU A 221 4.15 -15.11 -0.40
N HIS A 222 2.97 -15.25 0.18
CA HIS A 222 2.19 -16.49 0.13
C HIS A 222 1.49 -16.57 -1.23
N SER A 223 2.24 -16.98 -2.25
CA SER A 223 1.79 -17.58 -3.52
C SER A 223 0.49 -17.04 -4.16
N SER A 224 0.24 -15.74 -4.15
CA SER A 224 -0.82 -15.11 -4.97
C SER A 224 -0.42 -15.01 -6.46
N ILE A 225 0.82 -15.41 -6.79
CA ILE A 225 1.40 -15.50 -8.14
C ILE A 225 0.52 -16.31 -9.11
N GLY A 226 -0.24 -17.30 -8.62
CA GLY A 226 -1.18 -18.07 -9.43
C GLY A 226 -2.40 -17.27 -9.91
N LYS A 227 -2.90 -16.33 -9.10
CA LYS A 227 -4.10 -15.53 -9.40
C LYS A 227 -3.80 -14.35 -10.32
N LEU A 228 -2.60 -13.77 -10.23
CA LEU A 228 -2.13 -12.62 -11.03
C LEU A 228 -2.18 -12.84 -12.55
N LYS A 229 -2.34 -14.08 -13.02
CA LYS A 229 -2.38 -14.46 -14.43
C LYS A 229 -3.78 -14.53 -15.04
N SER A 230 -4.83 -14.18 -14.27
CA SER A 230 -6.19 -14.20 -14.80
C SER A 230 -6.48 -13.00 -15.71
N LYS A 231 -7.32 -13.20 -16.73
CA LYS A 231 -7.81 -12.14 -17.63
C LYS A 231 -8.48 -11.00 -16.85
N SER A 232 -9.23 -11.33 -15.80
CA SER A 232 -9.89 -10.33 -14.94
C SER A 232 -8.90 -9.43 -14.22
N ILE A 233 -7.82 -9.97 -13.65
CA ILE A 233 -6.78 -9.17 -12.99
C ILE A 233 -6.05 -8.26 -13.98
N ALA A 234 -5.69 -8.78 -15.16
CA ALA A 234 -5.09 -7.96 -16.21
C ALA A 234 -6.03 -6.81 -16.64
N ASN A 235 -7.33 -7.09 -16.75
CA ASN A 235 -8.35 -6.07 -17.07
C ASN A 235 -8.46 -5.01 -15.98
N TYR A 236 -8.44 -5.37 -14.69
CA TYR A 236 -8.45 -4.39 -13.59
C TYR A 236 -7.25 -3.46 -13.68
N ALA A 237 -6.03 -3.99 -13.82
CA ALA A 237 -4.83 -3.18 -13.98
C ALA A 237 -4.89 -2.27 -15.23
N ARG A 238 -5.36 -2.79 -16.36
CA ARG A 238 -5.54 -2.01 -17.60
C ARG A 238 -6.53 -0.87 -17.41
N HIS A 239 -7.65 -1.13 -16.74
CA HIS A 239 -8.69 -0.14 -16.46
C HIS A 239 -8.16 0.95 -15.55
N SER A 240 -7.54 0.58 -14.43
CA SER A 240 -6.89 1.53 -13.51
C SER A 240 -5.84 2.40 -14.19
N LEU A 241 -4.98 1.81 -15.03
CA LEU A 241 -3.97 2.56 -15.80
C LEU A 241 -4.60 3.51 -16.83
N LYS A 242 -5.77 3.17 -17.39
CA LYS A 242 -6.52 4.09 -18.27
C LYS A 242 -7.02 5.30 -17.48
N ILE A 243 -7.62 5.08 -16.32
CA ILE A 243 -8.10 6.18 -15.47
C ILE A 243 -6.94 7.10 -15.09
N LEU A 244 -5.83 6.52 -14.62
CA LEU A 244 -4.62 7.29 -14.29
C LEU A 244 -4.10 8.10 -15.48
N GLU A 245 -4.04 7.49 -16.68
CA GLU A 245 -3.62 8.16 -17.92
C GLU A 245 -4.50 9.38 -18.20
N ASP A 246 -5.81 9.22 -18.12
CA ASP A 246 -6.80 10.24 -18.49
C ASP A 246 -6.85 11.38 -17.44
N ASP A 247 -6.70 11.07 -16.15
CA ASP A 247 -6.83 12.03 -15.06
C ASP A 247 -5.54 12.82 -14.81
N PHE A 248 -4.39 12.15 -14.77
CA PHE A 248 -3.13 12.72 -14.30
C PHE A 248 -2.05 12.91 -15.37
N PHE A 249 -2.09 12.14 -16.46
CA PHE A 249 -1.06 12.16 -17.50
C PHE A 249 -1.62 12.74 -18.81
N LYS A 250 -2.10 13.99 -18.76
CA LYS A 250 -2.56 14.75 -19.94
C LYS A 250 -1.36 15.25 -20.76
#